data_AF-A0A0P0Z3E0-F1
#
_entry.id   AF-A0A0P0Z3E0-F1
#
_cell.length_a   1.000
_cell.length_b   1.000
_cell.length_c   1.000
_cell.angle_alpha   90.00
_cell.angle_beta   90.00
_cell.angle_gamma   90.00
#
_symmetry.space_group_name_H-M   'P 1'
#
loop_
_entity.id
_entity.type
_entity.pdbx_description
1 polymer ?
#
loop_
_entity_poly.entity_id
_entity_poly.type
_entity_poly.pdbx_seq_one_letter_code
_entity_poly.pdbx_strand_id
1 'polypeptide(L)'
;MSFRKVTLALVFGLGLASAGHFVPKAFADQPEMDAAMAELRSALASLRAAEPNKGGHRERAIELVEQAIAETQAGIDYAAGE
;
A
#
# COMPACT_ATOMS: atom_id res chain seq x y z
N MET A 1 19.93 -4.77 -50.29
CA MET A 1 19.86 -3.32 -50.53
C MET A 1 18.62 -2.81 -49.80
N SER A 2 18.81 -2.26 -48.61
CA SER A 2 17.72 -1.84 -47.72
C SER A 2 17.49 -0.33 -47.79
N PHE A 3 16.28 0.05 -47.40
CA PHE A 3 15.78 1.35 -46.99
C PHE A 3 15.44 2.40 -48.06
N ARG A 4 14.14 2.68 -48.18
CA ARG A 4 13.41 3.87 -47.66
C ARG A 4 12.01 3.82 -48.32
N LYS A 5 10.88 4.07 -47.66
CA LYS A 5 10.39 5.36 -47.17
C LYS A 5 9.11 5.07 -46.33
N VAL A 6 9.11 5.43 -45.04
CA VAL A 6 8.40 6.59 -44.43
C VAL A 6 6.91 6.33 -44.17
N THR A 7 6.61 6.20 -42.89
CA THR A 7 5.32 6.13 -42.20
C THR A 7 4.54 7.45 -42.33
N LEU A 8 3.26 7.42 -42.70
CA LEU A 8 2.20 8.24 -42.10
C LEU A 8 0.81 7.85 -42.66
N ALA A 9 -0.12 7.48 -41.79
CA ALA A 9 -1.54 7.71 -42.03
C ALA A 9 -2.23 7.96 -40.69
N LEU A 10 -2.86 9.13 -40.60
CA LEU A 10 -3.43 9.75 -39.43
C LEU A 10 -4.96 9.58 -39.48
N VAL A 11 -5.51 8.91 -38.46
CA VAL A 11 -6.81 9.08 -37.75
C VAL A 11 -8.11 9.19 -38.58
N PHE A 12 -9.10 8.32 -38.29
CA PHE A 12 -10.45 8.68 -37.75
C PHE A 12 -11.31 7.43 -37.54
N GLY A 13 -11.87 7.26 -36.34
CA GLY A 13 -12.78 6.16 -36.02
C GLY A 13 -13.46 6.36 -34.67
N LEU A 14 -14.47 7.23 -34.64
CA LEU A 14 -15.38 7.42 -33.51
C LEU A 14 -16.27 6.17 -33.38
N GLY A 15 -15.98 5.31 -32.42
CA GLY A 15 -16.81 4.15 -32.07
C GLY A 15 -17.06 4.12 -30.57
N LEU A 16 -18.21 4.63 -30.14
CA LEU A 16 -18.74 4.42 -28.78
C LEU A 16 -19.00 2.92 -28.59
N ALA A 17 -18.09 2.23 -27.90
CA ALA A 17 -18.38 0.96 -27.26
C ALA A 17 -17.89 1.06 -25.81
N SER A 18 -18.78 1.55 -24.95
CA SER A 18 -18.65 1.45 -23.49
C SER A 18 -18.79 -0.02 -23.09
N ALA A 19 -17.78 -0.83 -23.38
CA ALA A 19 -17.58 -2.10 -22.70
C ALA A 19 -17.20 -1.74 -21.26
N GLY A 20 -18.09 -2.05 -20.32
CA GLY A 20 -17.96 -1.68 -18.92
C GLY A 20 -16.56 -2.00 -18.40
N HIS A 21 -15.89 -0.96 -17.91
CA HIS A 21 -14.77 -1.15 -17.01
C HIS A 21 -15.33 -1.87 -15.79
N PHE A 22 -15.17 -3.19 -15.76
CA PHE A 22 -15.15 -3.94 -14.51
C PHE A 22 -13.95 -3.40 -13.75
N VAL A 23 -14.14 -2.31 -13.01
CA VAL A 23 -13.30 -2.01 -11.86
C VAL A 23 -13.72 -3.07 -10.86
N PRO A 24 -12.92 -4.13 -10.61
CA PRO A 24 -13.20 -4.99 -9.48
C PRO A 24 -13.37 -4.04 -8.30
N LYS A 25 -14.54 -4.12 -7.63
CA LYS A 25 -14.75 -3.41 -6.37
C LYS A 25 -13.49 -3.66 -5.57
N ALA A 26 -12.78 -2.57 -5.27
CA ALA A 26 -11.60 -2.59 -4.46
C ALA A 26 -12.02 -2.89 -3.01
N PHE A 27 -12.62 -4.07 -2.78
CA PHE A 27 -12.31 -4.89 -1.62
C PHE A 27 -10.84 -5.27 -1.78
N ALA A 28 -9.98 -4.25 -1.71
CA ALA A 28 -8.67 -4.25 -2.31
C ALA A 28 -7.74 -5.07 -1.42
N ASP A 29 -7.02 -6.01 -1.99
CA ASP A 29 -5.76 -6.43 -1.42
C ASP A 29 -4.99 -5.16 -1.05
N GLN A 30 -4.74 -4.92 0.24
CA GLN A 30 -3.95 -3.80 0.76
C GLN A 30 -2.58 -4.34 1.20
N PRO A 31 -1.79 -4.95 0.29
CA PRO A 31 -0.62 -5.74 0.68
C PRO A 31 0.41 -4.92 1.44
N GLU A 32 0.53 -3.63 1.13
CA GLU A 32 1.44 -2.72 1.84
C GLU A 32 0.96 -2.39 3.26
N MET A 33 -0.35 -2.24 3.49
CA MET A 33 -0.88 -1.99 4.83
C MET A 33 -0.77 -3.24 5.71
N ASP A 34 -1.03 -4.42 5.14
CA ASP A 34 -0.85 -5.69 5.82
C ASP A 34 0.64 -5.96 6.13
N ALA A 35 1.54 -5.67 5.19
CA ALA A 35 2.97 -5.75 5.40
C ALA A 35 3.44 -4.80 6.51
N ALA A 36 3.01 -3.53 6.46
CA ALA A 36 3.31 -2.55 7.50
C ALA A 36 2.81 -3.02 8.88
N MET A 37 1.60 -3.56 8.97
CA MET A 37 1.05 -4.12 10.20
C MET A 37 1.92 -5.27 10.73
N ALA A 38 2.38 -6.18 9.87
CA ALA A 38 3.27 -7.27 10.25
C ALA A 38 4.63 -6.77 10.75
N GLU A 39 5.22 -5.79 10.06
CA GLU A 39 6.50 -5.17 10.45
C GLU A 39 6.40 -4.45 11.81
N LEU A 40 5.33 -3.68 12.03
CA LEU A 40 5.09 -2.98 13.29
C LEU A 40 4.93 -3.96 14.46
N ARG A 41 4.21 -5.08 14.27
CA ARG A 41 4.08 -6.12 15.31
C ARG A 41 5.42 -6.79 15.63
N SER A 42 6.23 -7.04 14.60
CA SER A 42 7.59 -7.57 14.77
C SER A 42 8.51 -6.60 15.53
N ALA A 43 8.44 -5.31 15.18
CA ALA A 43 9.16 -4.25 15.88
C ALA A 43 8.74 -4.15 17.36
N LEU A 44 7.43 -4.21 17.64
CA LEU A 44 6.90 -4.21 19.01
C LEU A 44 7.41 -5.39 19.83
N ALA A 45 7.42 -6.60 19.26
CA ALA A 45 7.96 -7.79 19.92
C ALA A 45 9.45 -7.62 20.25
N SER A 46 10.22 -7.08 19.30
CA SER A 46 11.65 -6.81 19.47
C SER A 46 11.93 -5.78 20.57
N LEU A 47 11.13 -4.71 20.62
CA LEU A 47 11.23 -3.67 21.65
C LEU A 47 10.87 -4.21 23.04
N ARG A 48 9.83 -5.05 23.16
CA ARG A 48 9.44 -5.67 24.43
C ARG A 48 10.49 -6.66 24.95
N ALA A 49 11.16 -7.38 24.05
CA ALA A 49 12.25 -8.29 24.40
C ALA A 49 13.57 -7.57 24.72
N ALA A 50 13.72 -6.32 24.30
CA ALA A 50 14.95 -5.57 24.55
C ALA A 50 15.08 -5.16 26.02
N GLU A 51 16.24 -5.46 26.60
CA GLU A 51 16.72 -4.92 27.87
C GLU A 51 18.11 -4.29 27.67
N PRO A 52 18.49 -3.26 28.45
CA PRO A 52 17.70 -2.45 29.39
C PRO A 52 16.88 -1.33 28.68
N ASN A 53 16.07 -0.56 29.42
CA ASN A 53 15.22 0.54 28.90
C ASN A 53 16.01 1.72 28.23
N LYS A 54 17.33 1.62 28.10
CA LYS A 54 18.26 2.60 27.46
C LYS A 54 17.86 4.06 27.68
N GLY A 55 17.76 4.50 28.95
CA GLY A 55 17.39 5.89 29.27
C GLY A 55 15.92 6.25 29.02
N GLY A 56 15.02 5.27 29.01
CA GLY A 56 13.58 5.48 28.73
C GLY A 56 13.21 5.41 27.25
N HIS A 57 14.19 5.24 26.36
CA HIS A 57 13.94 5.20 24.92
C HIS A 57 13.18 3.96 24.47
N ARG A 58 13.35 2.81 25.15
CA ARG A 58 12.62 1.58 24.80
C ARG A 58 11.13 1.75 25.05
N GLU A 59 10.73 2.22 26.21
CA GLU A 59 9.32 2.46 26.54
C GLU A 59 8.69 3.49 25.60
N ARG A 60 9.37 4.61 25.34
CA ARG A 60 8.89 5.60 24.37
C ARG A 60 8.73 5.01 22.97
N ALA A 61 9.64 4.14 22.54
CA ALA A 61 9.53 3.46 21.24
C ALA A 61 8.35 2.49 21.20
N ILE A 62 8.07 1.77 22.30
CA ILE A 62 6.89 0.89 22.42
C ILE A 62 5.61 1.72 22.24
N GLU A 63 5.49 2.84 22.95
CA GLU A 63 4.31 3.72 22.86
C GLU A 63 4.07 4.23 21.42
N LEU A 64 5.14 4.64 20.73
CA LEU A 64 5.05 5.12 19.34
C LEU A 64 4.65 4.01 18.37
N VAL A 65 5.18 2.80 18.55
CA VAL A 65 4.83 1.65 17.70
C VAL A 65 3.39 1.21 17.95
N GLU A 66 2.91 1.24 19.20
CA GLU A 66 1.52 0.94 19.52
C GLU A 66 0.54 1.95 18.88
N GLN A 67 0.90 3.24 18.87
CA GLN A 67 0.13 4.27 18.15
C GLN A 67 0.12 4.01 16.64
N ALA A 68 1.27 3.69 16.04
CA ALA A 68 1.35 3.38 14.62
C ALA A 68 0.50 2.17 14.24
N ILE A 69 0.49 1.11 15.05
CA ILE A 69 -0.38 -0.06 14.86
C ILE A 69 -1.85 0.35 14.83
N ALA A 70 -2.27 1.21 15.77
CA ALA A 70 -3.65 1.68 15.82
C ALA A 70 -4.07 2.44 14.54
N GLU A 71 -3.22 3.36 14.07
CA GLU A 71 -3.48 4.12 12.84
C GLU A 71 -3.46 3.24 11.58
N THR A 72 -2.53 2.26 11.49
CA THR A 72 -2.51 1.32 10.37
C THR A 72 -3.79 0.47 10.34
N GLN A 73 -4.26 -0.01 11.50
CA GLN A 73 -5.53 -0.73 11.57
C GLN A 73 -6.71 0.15 11.15
N ALA A 74 -6.76 1.39 11.63
CA ALA A 74 -7.81 2.33 11.22
C ALA A 74 -7.81 2.58 9.70
N GLY A 75 -6.64 2.67 9.07
CA GLY A 75 -6.53 2.80 7.61
C GLY A 75 -7.02 1.57 6.85
N ILE A 76 -6.73 0.36 7.35
CA ILE A 76 -7.26 -0.90 6.79
C ILE A 76 -8.78 -0.94 6.92
N ASP A 77 -9.31 -0.60 8.09
CA ASP A 77 -10.75 -0.63 8.37
C ASP A 77 -11.51 0.41 7.53
N TYR A 78 -10.94 1.60 7.35
CA TYR A 78 -11.50 2.64 6.47
C TYR A 78 -11.65 2.14 5.03
N ALA A 79 -10.61 1.50 4.49
CA ALA A 79 -10.66 0.95 3.13
C ALA A 79 -11.65 -0.22 2.98
N ALA A 80 -11.92 -0.97 4.04
CA ALA A 80 -12.88 -2.07 4.04
C ALA A 80 -14.35 -1.63 4.10
N GLY A 81 -14.62 -0.40 4.55
CA GLY A 81 -15.97 0.17 4.70
C GLY A 81 -16.49 0.96 3.49
N GLU A 82 -15.65 1.27 2.51
CA GLU A 82 -15.98 1.97 1.25
C GLU A 82 -16.25 0.97 0.10
#